data_AF-A0A6A7LWA9-F1
#
_entry.id   AF-A0A6A7LWA9-F1
#
_cell.length_a   1.000
_cell.length_b   1.000
_cell.length_c   1.000
_cell.angle_alpha   90.00
_cell.angle_beta   90.00
_cell.angle_gamma   90.00
#
_symmetry.space_group_name_H-M   'P 1'
#
loop_
_entity.id
_entity.type
_entity.pdbx_description
1 polymer ?
#
loop_
_entity_poly.entity_id
_entity_poly.type
_entity_poly.pdbx_seq_one_letter_code
_entity_poly.pdbx_strand_id
1 'polypeptide(L)' 'MGALPKKKVTQRRRNNRRSHHHLRLPQLSACPQCHRPKPTHQVCPFCGTYNGHAVLDVKETARPL' A
#
# COMPACT_ATOMS: atom_id res chain seq x y z
N MET A 1 -0.20 -6.28 39.75
CA MET A 1 -0.70 -4.96 39.29
C MET A 1 0.35 -4.36 38.37
N GLY A 2 0.01 -4.02 37.13
CA GLY A 2 0.96 -3.46 36.15
C GLY A 2 1.22 -1.96 36.38
N ALA A 3 2.27 -1.43 35.75
CA ALA A 3 2.56 0.00 35.82
C ALA A 3 1.41 0.81 35.18
N LEU A 4 0.67 1.54 36.02
CA LEU A 4 -0.41 2.42 35.59
C LEU A 4 0.12 3.84 35.36
N PRO A 5 -0.42 4.57 34.36
CA PRO A 5 -0.04 5.96 34.15
C PRO A 5 -0.50 6.81 35.35
N LYS A 6 0.45 7.49 35.99
CA LYS A 6 0.18 8.37 37.14
C LYS A 6 -0.74 9.56 36.79
N LYS A 7 -0.70 10.04 35.54
CA LYS A 7 -1.46 11.21 35.05
C LYS A 7 -1.91 11.00 33.60
N LYS A 8 -2.99 11.69 33.21
CA LYS A 8 -3.46 11.76 31.82
C LYS A 8 -2.41 12.41 30.92
N VAL A 9 -2.16 11.80 29.75
CA VAL A 9 -1.31 12.39 28.71
C VAL A 9 -2.03 13.60 28.09
N THR A 10 -1.37 14.76 28.04
CA THR A 10 -1.94 15.98 27.47
C THR A 10 -2.18 15.84 25.97
N GLN A 11 -3.16 16.58 25.42
CA GLN A 11 -3.48 16.54 23.99
C GLN A 11 -2.27 16.86 23.12
N ARG A 12 -1.49 17.89 23.48
CA ARG A 12 -0.23 18.25 22.79
C ARG A 12 0.76 17.08 22.73
N ARG A 13 1.02 16.42 23.86
CA ARG A 13 1.95 15.27 23.91
C ARG A 13 1.46 14.08 23.10
N ARG A 14 0.16 13.77 23.17
CA ARG A 14 -0.46 12.70 22.37
C ARG A 14 -0.36 12.99 20.87
N ASN A 15 -0.70 14.22 20.46
CA ASN A 15 -0.73 14.60 19.06
C ASN A 15 0.69 14.70 18.47
N ASN A 16 1.66 15.24 19.21
CA ASN A 16 3.07 15.23 18.81
C ASN A 16 3.63 13.82 18.64
N ARG A 17 3.21 12.86 19.46
CA ARG A 17 3.60 11.45 19.23
C ARG A 17 2.96 10.89 17.96
N ARG A 18 1.72 11.27 17.67
CA ARG A 18 0.95 10.78 16.51
C ARG A 18 1.30 11.47 15.19
N SER A 19 2.03 12.59 15.20
CA SER A 19 2.39 13.32 13.98
C SER A 19 3.20 12.47 12.99
N HIS A 20 3.96 11.50 13.48
CA HIS A 20 4.75 10.59 12.66
C HIS A 20 3.97 9.39 12.14
N HIS A 21 2.75 9.13 12.63
CA HIS A 21 1.91 8.01 12.19
C HIS A 21 1.09 8.36 10.93
N HIS A 22 1.76 8.88 9.90
CA HIS A 22 1.13 9.10 8.60
C HIS A 22 1.26 7.86 7.73
N LEU A 23 0.22 7.59 6.93
CA LEU A 23 0.28 6.56 5.90
C LEU A 23 0.97 7.13 4.66
N ARG A 24 1.78 6.30 4.00
CA ARG A 24 2.39 6.63 2.71
C ARG A 24 1.68 5.86 1.61
N LEU A 25 1.42 6.53 0.49
CA LEU A 25 0.85 5.89 -0.68
C LEU A 25 1.85 4.92 -1.29
N PRO A 26 1.40 3.76 -1.80
CA PRO A 26 2.26 2.84 -2.52
C PRO A 26 2.74 3.47 -3.83
N GLN A 27 3.96 3.13 -4.25
CA GLN A 27 4.47 3.55 -5.55
C GLN A 27 3.83 2.73 -6.67
N LEU A 28 3.24 3.43 -7.63
CA LEU A 28 2.64 2.84 -8.83
C LEU A 28 3.41 3.31 -10.06
N SER A 29 3.70 2.38 -10.97
CA SER A 29 4.33 2.66 -12.26
C SER A 29 3.40 2.26 -13.40
N ALA A 30 3.57 2.87 -14.58
CA ALA A 30 2.79 2.49 -15.76
C ALA A 30 3.22 1.10 -16.27
N CYS A 31 2.24 0.25 -16.59
CA CYS A 31 2.51 -1.02 -17.24
C CYS A 31 2.90 -0.81 -18.72
N PRO A 32 3.99 -1.41 -19.24
CA PRO A 32 4.38 -1.23 -20.63
C PRO A 32 3.39 -1.85 -21.65
N GLN A 33 2.58 -2.83 -21.24
CA GLN A 33 1.65 -3.54 -22.13
C GLN A 33 0.23 -2.94 -22.15
N CYS A 34 -0.31 -2.58 -20.98
CA CYS A 34 -1.70 -2.10 -20.85
C CYS A 34 -1.81 -0.65 -20.37
N HIS A 35 -0.69 0.01 -20.10
CA HIS A 35 -0.57 1.41 -19.62
C HIS A 35 -1.34 1.76 -18.34
N ARG A 36 -1.91 0.76 -17.66
CA ARG A 36 -2.55 0.91 -16.35
C ARG A 36 -1.50 1.04 -15.23
N PRO A 37 -1.82 1.74 -14.14
CA PRO A 37 -0.96 1.78 -12.96
C PRO A 37 -0.83 0.38 -12.37
N LYS A 38 0.41 -0.04 -12.14
CA LYS A 38 0.74 -1.31 -11.48
C LYS A 38 1.71 -1.06 -10.32
N PRO A 39 1.71 -1.91 -9.29
CA PRO A 39 2.74 -1.88 -8.26
C PRO A 39 4.13 -2.10 -8.87
N THR A 40 5.13 -1.37 -8.36
CA THR A 40 6.52 -1.53 -8.79
C THR A 40 7.03 -2.94 -8.46
N HIS A 41 7.86 -3.50 -9.35
CA HIS A 41 8.44 -4.86 -9.25
C HIS A 41 7.44 -6.02 -9.11
N GLN A 42 6.16 -5.80 -9.39
CA GLN A 42 5.13 -6.84 -9.35
C GLN A 42 4.54 -7.11 -10.75
N VAL A 43 3.95 -8.29 -10.90
CA VAL A 43 3.17 -8.67 -12.08
C VAL A 43 1.97 -7.75 -12.19
N CYS A 44 1.63 -7.31 -13.41
CA CYS A 44 0.45 -6.49 -13.59
C CYS A 44 -0.82 -7.31 -13.29
N PRO A 45 -1.68 -6.90 -12.35
CA PRO A 45 -2.89 -7.65 -12.02
C PRO A 45 -3.93 -7.63 -13.15
N PHE A 46 -3.82 -6.67 -14.08
CA PHE A 46 -4.76 -6.51 -15.19
C PHE A 46 -4.41 -7.33 -16.42
N CYS A 47 -3.12 -7.49 -16.74
CA CYS A 47 -2.69 -8.20 -17.95
C CYS A 47 -1.83 -9.43 -17.68
N GLY A 48 -1.52 -9.76 -16.42
CA GLY A 48 -0.75 -10.96 -16.08
C GLY A 48 0.71 -10.95 -16.55
N THR A 49 1.17 -9.83 -17.13
CA THR A 49 2.52 -9.72 -17.69
C THR A 49 3.51 -9.07 -16.72
N TYR A 50 4.75 -9.58 -16.75
CA TYR A 50 5.91 -9.02 -16.09
C TYR A 50 7.09 -9.02 -17.06
N ASN A 51 7.73 -7.86 -17.25
CA ASN A 51 8.88 -7.68 -18.16
C ASN A 51 8.66 -8.27 -19.56
N GLY A 52 7.46 -8.11 -20.13
CA GLY A 52 7.14 -8.59 -21.48
C GLY A 52 6.80 -10.09 -21.59
N HIS A 53 6.92 -10.84 -20.50
CA HIS A 53 6.51 -12.24 -20.45
C HIS A 53 5.13 -12.38 -19.80
N ALA A 54 4.28 -13.22 -20.38
CA ALA A 54 3.03 -13.66 -19.77
C ALA A 54 3.38 -14.66 -18.65
N VAL A 55 3.23 -14.23 -17.40
CA VAL A 55 3.55 -15.05 -16.22
C VAL A 55 2.28 -15.69 -15.65
N LEU A 56 1.13 -15.06 -15.87
CA LEU A 56 -0.17 -15.53 -15.41
C LEU A 56 -1.15 -15.52 -16.58
N ASP A 57 -1.84 -16.65 -16.80
CA ASP A 57 -3.04 -16.73 -17.64
C ASP A 57 -4.23 -16.12 -16.87
N VAL A 58 -4.24 -14.80 -16.76
CA VAL A 58 -5.30 -14.08 -16.06
C VAL A 58 -6.52 -14.02 -16.96
N LYS A 59 -7.39 -15.03 -16.89
CA LYS A 59 -8.81 -14.85 -17.25
C LYS A 59 -9.44 -13.96 -16.19
N GLU A 60 -9.83 -12.77 -16.63
CA GLU A 60 -10.53 -11.71 -15.91
C GLU A 60 -11.18 -12.17 -14.60
N THR A 61 -10.57 -11.87 -13.46
CA THR A 61 -11.30 -11.80 -12.19
C THR A 61 -10.74 -10.67 -11.34
N ALA A 62 -11.68 -9.84 -10.92
CA ALA A 62 -11.48 -8.50 -10.42
C ALA A 62 -10.95 -8.45 -8.99
N ARG A 63 -10.41 -7.28 -8.63
CA ARG A 63 -10.81 -6.67 -7.37
C ARG A 63 -11.04 -5.17 -7.62
N PRO A 64 -12.31 -4.73 -7.77
CA PRO A 64 -12.59 -3.31 -7.68
C PRO A 64 -12.34 -2.91 -6.21
N LEU A 65 -11.74 -1.74 -6.02
CA LEU A 65 -11.62 -1.13 -4.70
C LEU A 65 -13.00 -0.70 -4.21
#